data_AF-A0AAW2IJI3-F1
#
_entry.id   AF-A0AAW2IJI3-F1
#
_cell.length_a   1.000
_cell.length_b   1.000
_cell.length_c   1.000
_cell.angle_alpha   90.00
_cell.angle_beta   90.00
_cell.angle_gamma   90.00
#
_symmetry.space_group_name_H-M   'P 1'
#
loop_
_entity.id
_entity.type
_entity.pdbx_description
1 polymer ?
#
loop_
_entity_poly.entity_id
_entity_poly.type
_entity_poly.pdbx_seq_one_letter_code
_entity_poly.pdbx_strand_id
1 'polypeptide(L)'
;NPDSIWVQWIKEYRFQNHSIWTARATTGSYAWKKLLKLRDAVLPGLEFRVGDGSKFWLWLDPWHRNGVLLHSYPRALCLRDLLGITSYRLQ
;
A
#
# COMPACT_ATOMS: atom_id res chain seq x y z
N ASN A 1 5.98 -16.16 5.96
CA ASN A 1 6.57 -16.75 4.74
C ASN A 1 5.97 -16.04 3.52
N PRO A 2 6.70 -15.13 2.84
CA PRO A 2 6.22 -14.44 1.64
C PRO A 2 6.00 -15.38 0.45
N ASP A 3 6.57 -16.60 0.50
CA ASP A 3 6.47 -17.63 -0.54
C ASP A 3 5.28 -18.57 -0.34
N SER A 4 4.40 -18.27 0.63
CA SER A 4 3.12 -18.99 0.74
C SER A 4 2.25 -18.70 -0.47
N ILE A 5 1.73 -19.76 -1.10
CA ILE A 5 0.77 -19.69 -2.22
C ILE A 5 -0.38 -18.74 -1.89
N TRP A 6 -0.88 -18.77 -0.65
CA TRP A 6 -1.98 -17.91 -0.24
C TRP A 6 -1.60 -16.42 -0.24
N VAL A 7 -0.37 -16.09 0.16
CA VAL A 7 0.16 -14.72 0.13
C VAL A 7 0.36 -14.25 -1.30
N GLN A 8 0.89 -15.10 -2.18
CA GLN A 8 1.08 -14.80 -3.60
C GLN A 8 -0.27 -14.59 -4.30
N TRP A 9 -1.23 -15.50 -4.09
CA TRP A 9 -2.57 -15.41 -4.65
C TRP A 9 -3.29 -14.12 -4.23
N ILE A 10 -3.21 -13.74 -2.95
CA ILE A 10 -3.78 -12.47 -2.48
C ILE A 10 -3.11 -11.26 -3.16
N LYS A 11 -1.78 -11.24 -3.25
CA LYS A 11 -1.06 -10.13 -3.90
C LYS A 11 -1.47 -9.95 -5.35
N GLU A 12 -1.56 -11.05 -6.11
CA GLU A 12 -1.89 -11.03 -7.53
C GLU A 12 -3.38 -10.72 -7.77
N TYR A 13 -4.27 -11.47 -7.12
CA TYR A 13 -5.71 -11.43 -7.44
C TYR A 13 -6.51 -10.41 -6.64
N ARG A 14 -6.06 -10.03 -5.43
CA ARG A 14 -6.79 -9.07 -4.57
C ARG A 14 -6.18 -7.70 -4.54
N PHE A 15 -4.86 -7.60 -4.64
CA PHE A 15 -4.18 -6.32 -4.59
C PHE A 15 -3.70 -5.83 -5.95
N GLN A 16 -3.55 -6.70 -6.97
CA GLN A 16 -3.13 -6.29 -8.32
C GLN A 16 -1.88 -5.37 -8.30
N ASN A 17 -0.88 -5.72 -7.48
CA ASN A 17 0.32 -4.90 -7.23
C ASN A 17 0.12 -3.60 -6.42
N HIS A 18 -1.05 -3.38 -5.83
CA HIS A 18 -1.28 -2.31 -4.88
C HIS A 18 -0.97 -2.72 -3.44
N SER A 19 -0.86 -1.72 -2.58
CA SER A 19 -0.70 -1.91 -1.15
C SER A 19 -2.04 -2.24 -0.48
N ILE A 20 -2.02 -3.03 0.60
CA ILE A 20 -3.19 -3.27 1.48
C ILE A 20 -3.80 -1.96 2.01
N TRP A 21 -2.98 -0.94 2.16
CA TRP A 21 -3.36 0.39 2.63
C TRP A 21 -4.15 1.18 1.59
N THR A 22 -3.87 0.94 0.30
CA THR A 22 -4.56 1.57 -0.83
C THR A 22 -5.74 0.76 -1.38
N ALA A 23 -5.89 -0.49 -0.93
CA ALA A 23 -6.93 -1.38 -1.41
C ALA A 23 -8.33 -0.88 -1.02
N ARG A 24 -9.23 -0.79 -2.00
CA ARG A 24 -10.62 -0.37 -1.75
C ARG A 24 -11.42 -1.49 -1.09
N ALA A 25 -12.15 -1.16 -0.03
CA ALA A 25 -13.03 -2.09 0.68
C ALA A 25 -14.41 -2.28 0.01
N THR A 26 -14.56 -1.88 -1.25
CA THR A 26 -15.83 -1.89 -1.98
C THR A 26 -16.16 -3.27 -2.55
N THR A 27 -15.15 -4.05 -2.91
CA THR A 27 -15.27 -5.35 -3.62
C THR A 27 -14.83 -6.53 -2.76
N GLY A 28 -15.52 -7.67 -2.88
CA GLY A 28 -15.17 -8.92 -2.19
C GLY A 28 -16.15 -9.35 -1.09
N SER A 29 -15.80 -10.46 -0.42
CA SER A 29 -16.62 -11.05 0.65
C SER A 29 -16.74 -10.11 1.86
N TYR A 30 -17.78 -10.32 2.68
CA TYR A 30 -17.97 -9.56 3.92
C TYR A 30 -16.73 -9.62 4.84
N ALA A 31 -16.13 -10.81 4.96
CA ALA A 31 -14.89 -11.01 5.70
C ALA A 31 -13.73 -10.15 5.16
N TRP A 32 -13.59 -10.06 3.83
CA TRP A 32 -12.57 -9.21 3.21
C TRP A 32 -12.78 -7.73 3.51
N LYS A 33 -14.04 -7.26 3.44
CA LYS A 33 -14.39 -5.87 3.79
C LYS A 33 -14.09 -5.57 5.26
N LYS A 34 -14.40 -6.50 6.17
CA LYS A 34 -14.06 -6.41 7.60
C LYS A 34 -12.54 -6.34 7.80
N LEU A 35 -11.78 -7.22 7.15
CA LEU A 35 -10.32 -7.23 7.22
C LEU A 35 -9.73 -5.90 6.76
N LEU A 36 -10.18 -5.37 5.61
CA LEU A 36 -9.72 -4.08 5.11
C LEU A 36 -10.10 -2.92 6.02
N LYS A 37 -11.24 -2.96 6.71
CA LYS A 37 -11.61 -1.95 7.72
C LYS A 37 -10.74 -2.01 8.97
N LEU A 38 -10.27 -3.20 9.36
CA LEU A 38 -9.42 -3.36 10.54
C LEU A 38 -8.03 -2.75 10.38
N ARG A 39 -7.54 -2.59 9.15
CA ARG A 39 -6.21 -2.01 8.90
C ARG A 39 -6.07 -0.62 9.55
N ASP A 40 -7.12 0.21 9.48
CA ASP A 40 -7.09 1.59 9.97
C ASP A 40 -7.02 1.61 11.51
N ALA A 41 -7.56 0.58 12.16
CA ALA A 41 -7.46 0.39 13.61
C ALA A 41 -6.09 -0.14 14.06
N VAL A 42 -5.43 -0.94 13.21
CA VAL A 42 -4.09 -1.49 13.50
C VAL A 42 -2.98 -0.48 13.18
N LEU A 43 -3.22 0.42 12.22
CA LEU A 43 -2.22 1.37 11.73
C LEU A 43 -1.50 2.18 12.84
N PRO A 44 -2.19 2.73 13.85
CA PRO A 44 -1.52 3.48 14.92
C PRO A 44 -0.56 2.65 15.77
N GLY A 45 -0.74 1.31 15.80
CA GLY A 45 0.11 0.39 16.56
C GLY A 45 1.27 -0.21 15.75
N LEU A 46 1.41 0.16 14.47
CA LEU A 46 2.49 -0.36 13.62
C LEU A 46 3.69 0.59 13.60
N GLU A 47 4.87 0.03 13.86
CA GLU A 47 6.14 0.72 13.62
C GLU A 47 6.66 0.33 12.24
N PHE A 48 6.78 1.31 11.34
CA PHE A 48 7.33 1.09 10.01
C PHE A 48 8.85 1.27 10.02
N ARG A 49 9.58 0.21 9.66
CA ARG A 49 11.02 0.28 9.40
C ARG A 49 11.26 0.35 7.91
N VAL A 50 11.58 1.55 7.43
CA VAL A 50 11.95 1.76 6.02
C VAL A 50 13.38 1.23 5.83
N GLY A 51 13.51 0.15 5.06
CA GLY A 51 14.81 -0.40 4.66
C GLY A 51 15.37 0.29 3.41
N ASP A 52 15.96 -0.49 2.51
CA ASP A 52 16.45 -0.07 1.19
C ASP A 52 15.36 0.47 0.23
N GLY A 53 14.08 0.39 0.61
CA GLY A 53 12.96 0.84 -0.23
C GLY A 53 12.53 -0.18 -1.29
N SER A 54 13.19 -1.34 -1.40
CA SER A 54 12.90 -2.38 -2.39
C SER A 54 11.61 -3.15 -2.12
N LYS A 55 11.09 -3.04 -0.90
CA LYS A 55 9.87 -3.73 -0.44
C LYS A 55 8.75 -2.77 -0.08
N PHE A 56 8.94 -1.49 -0.36
CA PHE A 56 8.13 -0.42 0.20
C PHE A 56 7.65 0.56 -0.87
N TRP A 57 6.37 0.93 -0.83
CA TRP A 57 5.80 1.92 -1.72
C TRP A 57 5.82 3.29 -1.04
N LEU A 58 6.81 4.11 -1.39
CA LEU A 58 7.04 5.44 -0.77
C LEU A 58 5.76 6.28 -0.63
N TRP A 59 4.88 6.23 -1.63
CA TRP A 59 3.69 7.08 -1.71
C TRP A 59 2.39 6.40 -1.32
N LEU A 60 2.35 5.06 -1.27
CA LEU A 60 1.13 4.28 -1.10
C LEU A 60 1.05 3.63 0.28
N ASP A 61 2.18 3.42 0.93
CA ASP A 61 2.25 2.85 2.26
C ASP A 61 2.28 3.96 3.34
N PRO A 62 1.68 3.75 4.52
CA PRO A 62 1.57 4.75 5.59
C PRO A 62 2.75 4.68 6.57
N TRP A 63 3.98 4.73 6.05
CA TRP A 63 5.19 4.77 6.87
C TRP A 63 5.37 6.07 7.64
N HIS A 64 4.81 7.15 7.09
CA HIS A 64 4.91 8.47 7.66
C HIS A 64 3.84 8.65 8.74
N ARG A 65 4.14 9.40 9.81
CA ARG A 65 3.21 9.63 10.93
C ARG A 65 1.88 10.25 10.49
N ASN A 66 1.89 11.00 9.40
CA ASN A 66 0.70 11.64 8.83
C ASN A 66 -0.09 10.71 7.88
N GLY A 67 0.24 9.42 7.82
CA GLY A 67 -0.37 8.44 6.94
C GLY A 67 0.29 8.37 5.56
N VAL A 68 -0.50 7.95 4.57
CA VAL A 68 -0.04 7.76 3.18
C VAL A 68 0.26 9.12 2.54
N LEU A 69 1.49 9.30 2.04
CA LEU A 69 1.94 10.59 1.47
C LEU A 69 1.11 11.06 0.27
N LEU A 70 0.56 10.15 -0.54
CA LEU A 70 -0.36 10.49 -1.63
C LEU A 70 -1.55 11.35 -1.14
N HIS A 71 -2.05 11.11 0.08
CA HIS A 71 -3.15 11.90 0.63
C HIS A 71 -2.72 13.30 1.08
N SER A 72 -1.51 13.43 1.62
CA SER A 72 -0.97 14.73 2.07
C SER A 72 -0.43 15.60 0.93
N TYR A 73 0.10 14.98 -0.13
CA TYR A 73 0.77 15.66 -1.24
C TYR A 73 0.28 15.18 -2.62
N PRO A 74 -1.02 15.34 -2.94
CA PRO A 74 -1.57 14.84 -4.20
C PRO A 74 -0.93 15.48 -5.44
N ARG A 75 -0.48 16.74 -5.35
CA ARG A 75 0.15 17.46 -6.48
C ARG A 75 1.58 17.00 -6.77
N ALA A 76 2.28 16.47 -5.76
CA ALA A 76 3.65 15.97 -5.94
C ALA A 76 3.69 14.74 -6.86
N LEU A 77 2.59 13.97 -6.93
CA LEU A 77 2.41 12.88 -7.89
C LEU A 77 1.89 13.37 -9.25
N CYS A 78 1.14 14.48 -9.32
CA CYS A 78 0.66 15.02 -10.60
C CYS A 78 1.82 15.54 -11.49
N LEU A 79 2.88 16.08 -10.88
CA LEU A 79 4.14 16.42 -11.58
C LEU A 79 4.90 15.17 -12.10
N ARG A 80 4.56 13.98 -11.62
CA ARG A 80 5.21 12.70 -11.95
C ARG A 80 4.66 12.06 -13.21
N ASP A 81 3.36 12.21 -13.48
CA ASP A 81 2.73 11.73 -14.71
C ASP A 81 3.23 12.50 -15.95
N LEU A 82 3.66 13.77 -15.76
CA LEU A 82 4.28 14.60 -16.79
C LEU A 82 5.73 14.24 -17.11
N LEU A 83 6.43 13.56 -16.18
CA LEU A 83 7.85 13.22 -16.30
C LEU A 83 8.11 11.74 -16.64
N GLY A 84 7.06 10.91 -16.77
CA GLY A 84 7.18 9.52 -17.23
C GLY A 84 7.91 8.58 -16.27
N ILE A 85 8.04 8.93 -14.99
CA ILE A 85 8.80 8.13 -14.00
C ILE A 85 7.88 7.08 -13.36
N THR A 86 7.72 5.94 -14.05
CA THR A 86 6.96 4.78 -13.57
C THR A 86 7.68 4.12 -12.38
N SER A 87 6.93 3.89 -11.30
CA SER A 87 7.24 2.93 -10.22
C SER A 87 8.67 2.94 -9.63
N TYR A 88 8.93 3.76 -8.62
CA TYR A 88 9.93 3.38 -7.62
C TYR A 88 9.28 2.36 -6.66
N ARG A 89 9.47 1.08 -6.99
CA ARG A 89 10.06 0.21 -5.97
C ARG A 89 11.50 0.71 -5.89
N LEU A 90 11.83 1.53 -4.88
CA LEU A 90 13.17 2.11 -4.76
C LEU A 90 14.16 0.94 -4.74
N GLN A 91 15.06 0.86 -5.72
CA GLN A 91 16.15 -0.10 -5.71
C GLN A 91 17.22 0.34 -4.71
#